data_AF-A0A1H4B791-F1
#
_entry.id   AF-A0A1H4B791-F1
#
_cell.length_a   1.000
_cell.length_b   1.000
_cell.length_c   1.000
_cell.angle_alpha   90.00
_cell.angle_beta   90.00
_cell.angle_gamma   90.00
#
_symmetry.space_group_name_H-M   'P 1'
#
loop_
_entity.id
_entity.type
_entity.pdbx_description
1 polymer ?
#
loop_
_entity_poly.entity_id
_entity_poly.type
_entity_poly.pdbx_seq_one_letter_code
_entity_poly.pdbx_strand_id
1 'polypeptide(L)'
;MKLVLFKNEKAVMDALLNGRKVDGRVWLEYNGKGKLVICFDRYKRKPQVRTKDKLIEKLPWGWVKESMQRVKVMGSFPKEQGIAAVLALLDKHHHDAKNAMIDRELRDFC
;
A
#
# COMPACT_ATOMS: atom_id res chain seq x y z
N MET A 1 -8.42 -30.78 -29.32
CA MET A 1 -7.95 -30.46 -27.96
C MET A 1 -6.75 -29.52 -28.07
N LYS A 2 -6.85 -28.26 -27.62
CA LYS A 2 -5.73 -27.30 -27.65
C LYS A 2 -4.89 -27.48 -26.38
N LEU A 3 -3.58 -27.70 -26.53
CA LEU A 3 -2.65 -27.88 -25.42
C LEU A 3 -2.17 -26.52 -24.91
N VAL A 4 -2.37 -26.26 -23.61
CA VAL A 4 -1.84 -25.11 -22.89
C VAL A 4 -0.68 -25.61 -22.03
N LEU A 5 0.50 -25.01 -22.18
CA LEU A 5 1.69 -25.28 -21.38
C LEU A 5 1.87 -24.16 -20.35
N PHE A 6 2.00 -24.52 -19.08
CA PHE A 6 2.26 -23.57 -18.01
C PHE A 6 3.73 -23.72 -17.57
N LYS A 7 4.54 -22.65 -17.62
CA LYS A 7 5.96 -22.75 -17.19
C LYS A 7 6.14 -22.93 -15.67
N ASN A 8 5.06 -22.83 -14.89
CA ASN A 8 4.99 -23.02 -13.44
C ASN A 8 3.72 -23.80 -13.06
N GLU A 9 3.56 -24.98 -13.68
CA GLU A 9 2.33 -25.79 -13.68
C GLU A 9 1.67 -25.91 -12.31
N LYS A 10 2.37 -26.36 -11.27
CA LYS A 10 1.72 -26.73 -10.00
C LYS A 10 1.05 -25.55 -9.30
N ALA A 11 1.78 -24.45 -9.07
CA ALA A 11 1.25 -23.30 -8.33
C ALA A 11 0.18 -22.52 -9.11
N VAL A 12 0.26 -22.51 -10.44
CA VAL A 12 -0.74 -21.86 -11.30
C VAL A 12 -2.01 -22.71 -11.36
N MET A 13 -1.87 -24.02 -11.56
CA MET A 13 -3.00 -24.95 -11.60
C MET A 13 -3.71 -25.02 -10.25
N ASP A 14 -2.98 -25.07 -9.13
CA ASP A 14 -3.58 -25.04 -7.79
C ASP A 14 -4.41 -23.77 -7.57
N ALA A 15 -3.92 -22.60 -8.01
CA ALA A 15 -4.66 -21.34 -7.88
C ALA A 15 -5.94 -21.35 -8.73
N LEU A 16 -5.86 -21.83 -9.98
CA LEU A 16 -6.98 -21.92 -10.91
C LEU A 16 -8.05 -22.91 -10.43
N LEU A 17 -7.64 -24.09 -9.94
CA LEU A 17 -8.55 -25.10 -9.37
C LEU A 17 -9.28 -24.58 -8.13
N ASN A 18 -8.65 -23.68 -7.37
CA ASN A 18 -9.26 -23.01 -6.21
C ASN A 18 -10.04 -21.73 -6.59
N GLY A 19 -10.32 -21.48 -7.87
CA GLY A 19 -11.08 -20.32 -8.34
C GLY A 19 -10.38 -18.97 -8.17
N ARG A 20 -9.06 -18.96 -7.92
CA ARG A 20 -8.28 -17.73 -7.75
C ARG A 20 -7.78 -17.22 -9.10
N LYS A 21 -7.75 -15.89 -9.24
CA LYS A 21 -7.17 -15.23 -10.41
C LYS A 21 -5.64 -15.25 -10.34
N VAL A 22 -4.98 -15.49 -11.48
CA VAL A 22 -3.52 -15.49 -11.60
C VAL A 22 -3.11 -14.51 -12.68
N ASP A 23 -2.42 -13.43 -12.29
CA ASP A 23 -1.88 -12.46 -13.23
C ASP A 23 -0.61 -12.99 -13.89
N GLY A 24 -0.51 -12.82 -15.21
CA GLY A 24 0.63 -13.29 -15.97
C GLY A 24 0.60 -12.84 -17.43
N ARG A 25 1.56 -13.37 -18.19
CA ARG A 25 1.67 -13.18 -19.63
C ARG A 25 1.25 -14.46 -20.35
N VAL A 26 0.45 -14.32 -21.39
CA VAL A 26 0.08 -15.39 -22.33
C VAL A 26 0.74 -15.10 -23.68
N TRP A 27 1.31 -16.13 -24.31
CA TRP A 27 1.78 -16.07 -25.70
C TRP A 27 1.61 -17.42 -26.40
N LEU A 28 1.78 -17.43 -27.71
CA LEU A 28 1.77 -18.65 -28.53
C LEU A 28 3.21 -19.01 -28.89
N GLU A 29 3.55 -20.28 -28.80
CA GLU A 29 4.88 -20.79 -29.12
C GLU A 29 4.74 -22.11 -29.90
N TYR A 30 5.71 -22.40 -30.79
CA TYR A 30 5.78 -23.72 -31.40
C TYR A 30 6.55 -24.64 -30.47
N ASN A 31 5.95 -25.76 -30.08
CA ASN A 31 6.66 -26.82 -29.38
C ASN A 31 7.72 -27.45 -30.31
N GLY A 32 8.76 -28.10 -29.78
CA GLY A 32 9.82 -28.77 -30.54
C GLY A 32 9.35 -29.88 -31.50
N LYS A 33 8.03 -30.15 -31.55
CA LYS A 33 7.34 -31.04 -32.50
C LYS A 33 6.52 -30.27 -33.56
N GLY A 34 6.75 -28.96 -33.73
CA GLY A 34 6.06 -28.12 -34.72
C GLY A 34 4.59 -27.79 -34.43
N LYS A 35 4.09 -28.09 -33.23
CA LYS A 35 2.69 -27.80 -32.83
C LYS A 35 2.60 -26.48 -32.07
N LEU A 36 1.61 -25.67 -32.43
CA LEU A 36 1.33 -24.39 -31.79
C LEU A 36 0.65 -24.63 -30.42
N VAL A 37 1.25 -24.08 -29.36
CA VAL A 37 0.83 -24.25 -27.97
C VAL A 37 0.67 -22.89 -27.30
N ILE A 38 -0.25 -22.80 -26.33
CA ILE A 38 -0.46 -21.60 -25.52
C ILE A 38 0.46 -21.68 -24.32
N CYS A 39 1.37 -20.72 -24.17
CA CYS A 39 2.28 -20.62 -23.03
C CYS A 39 1.77 -19.58 -22.03
N PHE A 40 1.78 -19.92 -20.75
CA PHE A 40 1.49 -18.98 -19.65
C PHE A 40 2.66 -18.90 -18.67
N ASP A 41 3.04 -17.68 -18.30
CA ASP A 41 3.99 -17.40 -17.23
C ASP A 41 3.44 -16.34 -16.25
N ARG A 42 3.55 -16.64 -14.96
CA ARG A 42 3.02 -15.80 -13.89
C ARG A 42 3.97 -14.64 -13.63
N TYR A 43 3.42 -13.44 -13.39
CA TYR A 43 4.27 -12.33 -12.95
C TYR A 43 4.88 -12.62 -11.57
N LYS A 44 6.21 -12.65 -11.50
CA LYS A 44 6.97 -12.78 -10.24
C LYS A 44 7.05 -11.43 -9.50
N ARG A 45 5.90 -10.84 -9.17
CA ARG A 45 5.86 -9.62 -8.35
C ARG A 45 6.28 -9.97 -6.93
N LYS A 46 7.40 -9.40 -6.45
CA LYS A 46 7.70 -9.41 -5.02
C LYS A 46 6.69 -8.48 -4.34
N PRO A 47 5.90 -8.95 -3.36
CA PRO A 47 5.03 -8.05 -2.61
C PRO A 47 5.92 -7.00 -1.94
N GLN A 48 5.71 -5.73 -2.27
CA GLN A 48 6.36 -4.65 -1.54
C GLN A 48 5.77 -4.63 -0.14
N VAL A 49 6.53 -5.16 0.83
CA VAL A 49 6.20 -5.03 2.24
C VAL A 49 6.48 -3.59 2.61
N ARG A 50 5.45 -2.75 2.61
CA ARG A 50 5.56 -1.36 3.06
C ARG A 50 5.61 -1.36 4.59
N THR A 51 6.71 -0.87 5.15
CA THR A 51 6.80 -0.60 6.59
C THR A 51 5.66 0.33 6.99
N LYS A 52 4.88 -0.06 8.01
CA LYS A 52 3.78 0.77 8.50
C LYS A 52 4.35 2.02 9.16
N ASP A 53 3.72 3.17 8.90
CA ASP A 53 4.10 4.43 9.54
C ASP A 53 3.87 4.35 11.06
N LYS A 54 4.85 4.82 11.85
CA LYS A 54 4.79 4.86 13.32
C LYS A 54 3.88 6.01 13.74
N LEU A 55 2.95 5.77 14.66
CA LEU A 55 2.15 6.83 15.26
C LEU A 55 2.98 7.55 16.32
N ILE A 56 3.14 8.86 16.16
CA ILE A 56 3.78 9.71 17.17
C ILE A 56 2.71 10.08 18.21
N GLU A 57 1.63 10.71 17.76
CA GLU A 57 0.58 11.20 18.64
C GLU A 57 -0.79 11.24 17.97
N LYS A 58 -1.85 11.03 18.77
CA LYS A 58 -3.24 11.25 18.36
C LYS A 58 -3.65 12.66 18.77
N LEU A 59 -4.08 13.44 17.79
CA LEU A 59 -4.57 14.79 18.01
C LEU A 59 -6.11 14.76 18.07
N PRO A 60 -6.75 15.77 18.70
CA PRO A 60 -8.21 15.81 18.84
C PRO A 60 -8.96 15.67 17.50
N TRP A 61 -8.39 16.21 16.42
CA TRP A 61 -8.99 16.23 15.08
C TRP A 61 -8.19 15.40 14.07
N GLY A 62 -7.24 14.56 14.52
CA GLY A 62 -6.29 13.97 13.60
C GLY A 62 -5.16 13.18 14.23
N TRP A 63 -4.00 13.16 13.56
CA TRP A 63 -2.83 12.43 14.03
C TRP A 63 -1.54 12.94 13.41
N VAL A 64 -0.45 12.62 14.09
CA VAL A 64 0.92 12.77 13.60
C VAL A 64 1.56 11.39 13.48
N LYS A 65 2.03 11.03 12.29
CA LYS A 65 2.72 9.77 12.02
C LYS A 65 4.05 10.02 11.34
N GLU A 66 4.98 9.12 11.58
CA GLU A 66 6.30 9.10 10.96
C GLU A 66 6.42 7.92 10.00
N SER A 67 6.82 8.23 8.78
CA SER A 67 7.26 7.27 7.78
C SER A 67 8.79 7.25 7.76
N MET A 68 9.41 6.26 7.11
CA MET A 68 10.89 6.19 6.99
C MET A 68 11.54 7.46 6.42
N GLN A 69 10.80 8.25 5.64
CA GLN A 69 11.34 9.44 4.96
C GLN A 69 10.68 10.76 5.38
N ARG A 70 9.53 10.72 6.06
CA ARG A 70 8.66 11.91 6.22
C ARG A 70 7.82 11.83 7.49
N VAL A 71 7.63 12.97 8.14
CA VAL A 71 6.55 13.17 9.11
C VAL A 71 5.29 13.60 8.36
N LYS A 72 4.16 13.01 8.75
CA LYS A 72 2.84 13.25 8.16
C LYS A 72 1.90 13.71 9.25
N VAL A 73 1.23 14.83 8.98
CA VAL A 73 0.18 15.38 9.83
C VAL A 73 -1.13 15.31 9.06
N MET A 74 -2.18 14.78 9.69
CA MET A 74 -3.52 14.74 9.13
C MET A 74 -4.47 15.37 10.12
N GLY A 75 -5.36 16.24 9.62
CA GLY A 75 -6.44 16.86 10.38
C GLY A 75 -7.74 16.79 9.59
N SER A 76 -8.83 16.47 10.28
CA SER A 76 -10.19 16.43 9.75
C SER A 76 -11.11 17.21 10.69
N PHE A 77 -11.71 18.28 10.18
CA PHE A 77 -12.48 19.23 10.97
C PHE A 77 -13.96 19.21 10.57
N PRO A 78 -14.89 19.49 11.51
CA PRO A 78 -16.32 19.47 11.24
C PRO A 78 -16.72 20.61 10.29
N LYS A 79 -17.46 20.28 9.24
CA LYS A 79 -17.97 21.24 8.24
C LYS A 79 -19.13 22.10 8.75
N GLU A 80 -19.77 21.66 9.83
CA GLU A 80 -20.90 22.37 10.46
C GLU A 80 -20.44 23.66 11.15
N GLN A 81 -19.14 23.75 11.48
CA GLN A 81 -18.58 24.98 12.01
C GLN A 81 -18.35 25.98 10.88
N GLY A 82 -18.65 27.26 11.13
CA GLY A 82 -18.32 28.33 10.19
C GLY A 82 -16.82 28.35 9.86
N ILE A 83 -16.48 28.82 8.66
CA ILE A 83 -15.11 28.78 8.12
C ILE A 83 -14.09 29.40 9.10
N ALA A 84 -14.44 30.51 9.75
CA ALA A 84 -13.57 31.17 10.73
C ALA A 84 -13.22 30.26 11.93
N ALA A 85 -14.19 29.48 12.43
CA ALA A 85 -13.95 28.53 13.51
C ALA A 85 -13.08 27.35 13.04
N VAL A 86 -13.30 26.87 11.82
CA VAL A 86 -12.47 25.81 11.23
C VAL A 86 -11.01 26.27 11.07
N LEU A 87 -10.77 27.51 10.64
CA LEU A 87 -9.42 28.07 10.54
C LEU A 87 -8.74 28.15 11.91
N ALA A 88 -9.45 28.60 12.95
CA ALA A 88 -8.91 28.63 14.31
C ALA A 88 -8.56 27.22 14.83
N LEU A 89 -9.40 26.22 14.54
CA LEU A 89 -9.11 24.83 14.87
C LEU A 89 -7.90 24.28 14.11
N LEU A 90 -7.73 24.68 12.86
CA LEU A 90 -6.61 24.28 12.02
C LEU A 90 -5.28 24.84 12.54
N ASP A 91 -5.25 26.11 12.95
CA ASP A 91 -4.08 26.72 13.58
C ASP A 91 -3.72 26.04 14.90
N LYS A 92 -4.73 25.78 15.75
CA LYS A 92 -4.52 25.04 16.99
C LYS A 92 -3.98 23.63 16.73
N HIS A 93 -4.56 22.91 15.78
CA HIS A 93 -4.11 21.57 15.41
C HIS A 93 -2.66 21.56 14.90
N HIS A 94 -2.26 22.56 14.12
CA HIS A 94 -0.86 22.71 13.70
C HIS A 94 0.08 23.05 14.86
N HIS A 95 -0.37 23.83 15.83
CA HIS A 95 0.39 24.10 17.04
C HIS A 95 0.59 22.82 17.87
N ASP A 96 -0.48 22.05 18.10
CA ASP A 96 -0.42 20.79 18.83
C ASP A 96 0.49 19.77 18.11
N ALA A 97 0.41 19.69 16.78
CA ALA A 97 1.31 18.84 16.00
C ALA A 97 2.78 19.23 16.12
N LYS A 98 3.10 20.53 16.23
CA LYS A 98 4.47 21.00 16.46
C LYS A 98 4.97 20.59 17.84
N ASN A 99 4.15 20.80 18.87
CA ASN A 99 4.50 20.42 20.24
C ASN A 99 4.75 18.91 20.34
N ALA A 100 3.88 18.09 19.72
CA ALA A 100 4.05 16.65 19.64
C ALA A 100 5.40 16.21 19.02
N MET A 101 5.88 16.95 18.02
CA MET A 101 7.18 16.69 17.41
C MET A 101 8.34 17.07 18.34
N ILE A 102 8.24 18.22 19.03
CA ILE A 102 9.25 18.67 20.00
C ILE A 102 9.33 17.69 21.18
N ASP A 103 8.19 17.31 21.75
CA ASP A 103 8.13 16.36 22.87
C ASP A 103 8.68 14.99 22.50
N ARG A 104 8.53 14.60 21.23
CA ARG A 104 9.17 13.39 20.73
C ARG A 104 10.68 13.57 20.60
N GLU A 105 11.15 14.70 20.08
CA GLU A 105 12.59 14.99 19.98
C GLU A 105 13.26 14.95 21.35
N LEU A 106 12.66 15.59 22.35
CA LEU A 106 13.12 15.59 23.74
C LEU A 106 13.10 14.20 24.40
N ARG A 107 12.24 13.27 23.94
CA ARG A 107 12.18 11.89 24.48
C ARG A 107 13.12 10.92 23.80
N ASP A 108 13.29 11.07 22.49
CA ASP A 108 14.04 10.12 21.66
C ASP A 108 15.53 10.50 21.56
N PHE A 109 15.91 11.77 21.77
CA PHE A 109 17.26 12.29 21.50
C PHE A 109 17.94 13.05 22.64
N CYS A 110 17.21 13.44 23.70
CA CYS A 110 17.78 14.00 24.92
C CYS A 110 17.74 12.96 26.04
#